data_AF-A0A662NY85-F1
#
_entry.id   AF-A0A662NY85-F1
#
_cell.length_a   1.000
_cell.length_b   1.000
_cell.length_c   1.000
_cell.angle_alpha   90.00
_cell.angle_beta   90.00
_cell.angle_gamma   90.00
#
_symmetry.space_group_name_H-M   'P 1'
#
loop_
_entity.id
_entity.type
_entity.pdbx_description
1 polymer ?
#
loop_
_entity_poly.entity_id
_entity_poly.type
_entity_poly.pdbx_seq_one_letter_code
_entity_poly.pdbx_strand_id
1 'polypeptide(L)' 'ALRGIVEGAFVRAISSHGPVVIEVNRNVVCIGRGAARRIRVVRV' A
#
# COMPACT_ATOMS: atom_id res chain seq x y z
N ALA A 1 -10.52 -1.90 -9.71
CA ALA A 1 -10.40 -1.09 -8.48
C ALA A 1 -9.30 -1.66 -7.59
N LEU A 2 -8.38 -0.84 -7.06
CA LEU A 2 -7.20 -1.26 -6.26
C LEU A 2 -7.57 -1.64 -4.81
N ARG A 3 -8.50 -2.60 -4.61
CA ARG A 3 -8.84 -3.21 -3.29
C ARG A 3 -8.81 -2.26 -2.06
N GLY A 4 -9.35 -1.05 -2.18
CA GLY A 4 -9.42 -0.09 -1.07
C GLY A 4 -8.22 0.85 -0.89
N ILE A 5 -7.25 0.87 -1.80
CA ILE A 5 -6.19 1.88 -1.85
C ILE A 5 -6.76 3.14 -2.50
N VAL A 6 -7.02 4.15 -1.68
CA VAL A 6 -7.48 5.50 -2.03
C VAL A 6 -6.79 6.52 -1.13
N GLU A 7 -6.84 7.80 -1.48
CA GLU A 7 -6.32 8.86 -0.61
C GLU A 7 -7.03 8.87 0.75
N GLY A 8 -6.28 9.13 1.82
CA GLY A 8 -6.79 9.11 3.19
C GLY A 8 -6.93 7.70 3.81
N ALA A 9 -6.71 6.63 3.05
CA ALA A 9 -6.73 5.28 3.61
C ALA A 9 -5.57 5.06 4.60
N PHE A 10 -5.89 4.52 5.78
CA PHE A 10 -4.89 4.02 6.71
C PHE A 10 -4.37 2.65 6.26
N VAL A 11 -3.05 2.51 6.22
CA VAL A 11 -2.40 1.28 5.77
C VAL A 11 -1.28 0.90 6.74
N ARG A 12 -1.02 -0.40 6.86
CA ARG A 12 0.15 -0.93 7.58
C ARG A 12 1.15 -1.48 6.57
N ALA A 13 2.38 -0.98 6.59
CA ALA A 13 3.46 -1.57 5.81
C ALA A 13 3.85 -2.93 6.40
N ILE A 14 3.87 -3.97 5.56
CA ILE A 14 4.30 -5.32 5.93
C ILE A 14 5.70 -5.59 5.38
N SER A 15 5.95 -5.28 4.10
CA SER A 15 7.25 -5.50 3.46
C SER A 15 7.51 -4.50 2.33
N SER A 16 8.78 -4.14 2.14
CA SER A 16 9.24 -3.18 1.12
C SER A 16 10.45 -3.66 0.31
N HIS A 17 10.99 -4.85 0.58
CA HIS A 17 12.20 -5.38 -0.08
C HIS A 17 11.93 -5.94 -1.49
N GLY A 18 10.68 -6.27 -1.80
CA GLY A 18 10.21 -6.77 -3.09
C GLY A 18 9.19 -5.83 -3.74
N PRO A 19 8.06 -6.34 -4.26
CA PRO A 19 6.83 -5.56 -4.30
C PRO A 19 6.51 -5.01 -2.90
N VAL A 20 5.88 -3.84 -2.82
CA VAL A 20 5.48 -3.26 -1.53
C VAL A 20 4.22 -3.98 -1.07
N VAL A 21 4.28 -4.63 0.09
CA VAL A 21 3.15 -5.36 0.68
C VAL A 21 2.59 -4.54 1.81
N ILE A 22 1.29 -4.26 1.73
CA ILE A 22 0.56 -3.50 2.74
C ILE A 22 -0.69 -4.25 3.20
N GLU A 23 -1.11 -3.97 4.41
CA GLU A 23 -2.47 -4.26 4.88
C GLU A 23 -3.34 -3.02 4.73
N VAL A 24 -4.51 -3.17 4.11
CA VAL A 24 -5.53 -2.12 4.01
C VAL A 24 -6.92 -2.76 4.11
N ASN A 25 -7.80 -2.21 4.94
CA ASN A 25 -9.17 -2.73 5.14
C ASN A 25 -9.22 -4.25 5.38
N ARG A 26 -8.33 -4.78 6.24
CA ARG A 26 -8.18 -6.23 6.53
C ARG A 26 -7.79 -7.10 5.33
N ASN A 27 -7.33 -6.50 4.23
CA ASN A 27 -6.82 -7.19 3.06
C ASN A 27 -5.31 -6.99 2.96
N VAL A 28 -4.59 -8.04 2.54
CA VAL A 28 -3.18 -7.94 2.16
C VAL A 28 -3.09 -7.64 0.66
N VAL A 29 -2.39 -6.58 0.30
CA VAL A 29 -2.22 -6.14 -1.09
C VAL A 29 -0.74 -6.03 -1.42
N CYS A 30 -0.34 -6.70 -2.50
CA CYS A 30 0.99 -6.54 -3.11
C CYS A 30 0.93 -5.47 -4.19
N ILE A 31 1.78 -4.46 -4.08
CA ILE A 31 1.88 -3.34 -5.01
C ILE A 31 3.22 -3.45 -5.75
N GLY A 32 3.15 -3.57 -7.07
CA GLY A 32 4.36 -3.53 -7.90
C GLY A 32 5.10 -2.19 -7.76
N ARG A 33 6.43 -2.23 -7.91
CA ARG A 33 7.31 -1.05 -7.68
C ARG A 33 6.90 0.19 -8.49
N GLY A 34 6.46 0.02 -9.73
CA GLY A 34 6.01 1.13 -10.58
C GLY A 34 4.80 1.86 -10.02
N ALA A 35 3.80 1.12 -9.50
CA ALA A 35 2.64 1.71 -8.86
C ALA A 35 2.99 2.29 -7.48
N ALA A 36 3.78 1.57 -6.69
CA ALA A 36 4.19 2.01 -5.35
C ALA A 36 4.96 3.34 -5.37
N ARG A 37 5.82 3.57 -6.37
CA ARG A 37 6.58 4.84 -6.53
C ARG A 37 5.69 6.08 -6.75
N ARG A 38 4.43 5.88 -7.14
CA ARG A 38 3.47 6.96 -7.41
C ARG A 38 2.55 7.27 -6.23
N ILE A 39 2.62 6.48 -5.16
CA ILE A 39 1.79 6.61 -3.97
C ILE A 39 2.66 7.20 -2.86
N ARG A 40 2.22 8.32 -2.29
CA ARG A 40 2.84 8.89 -1.09
C ARG A 40 2.05 8.46 0.14
N VAL A 41 2.76 8.19 1.21
CA VAL A 41 2.19 7.90 2.52
C VAL A 41 2.80 8.86 3.54
N VAL A 42 1.99 9.27 4.51
CA VAL A 42 2.44 10.05 5.67
C VAL A 42 2.47 9.10 6.86
N ARG A 43 3.56 9.17 7.64
CA ARG A 43 3.64 8.40 8.89
C ARG A 43 2.73 9.06 9.92
N VAL A 44 1.93 8.23 10.58
CA VAL A 44 1.07 8.60 11.70
C VAL A 44 1.67 8.04 12.98
#